data_AF-A0A397U0F2-F1
#
_entry.id   AF-A0A397U0F2-F1
#
_cell.length_a   1.000
_cell.length_b   1.000
_cell.length_c   1.000
_cell.angle_alpha   90.00
_cell.angle_beta   90.00
_cell.angle_gamma   90.00
#
_symmetry.space_group_name_H-M   'P 1'
#
loop_
_entity.id
_entity.type
_entity.pdbx_description
1 polymer ?
#
loop_
_entity_poly.entity_id
_entity_poly.type
_entity_poly.pdbx_seq_one_letter_code
_entity_poly.pdbx_strand_id
1 'polypeptide(L)' 'MEKYKTSWKKWKEICEEYTVLCNRTPGQLKDKARNEKFRRNRNGIGIGVFDLATGTRDPSQGQ' A
#
# COMPACT_ATOMS: atom_id res chain seq x y z
N MET A 1 3.59 -6.32 17.71
CA MET A 1 2.48 -5.45 17.25
C MET A 1 2.92 -4.10 16.67
N GLU A 2 4.22 -3.82 16.48
CA GLU A 2 4.69 -2.50 16.03
C GLU A 2 4.68 -2.27 14.51
N LYS A 3 4.89 -3.31 13.68
CA LYS A 3 5.01 -3.15 12.21
C LYS A 3 3.76 -2.57 11.53
N TYR A 4 2.57 -2.72 12.13
CA TYR A 4 1.31 -2.27 11.53
C TYR A 4 0.93 -0.83 11.90
N LYS A 5 1.39 -0.31 13.05
CA LYS A 5 1.16 1.09 13.44
C LYS A 5 1.94 2.05 12.54
N THR A 6 3.08 1.63 12.03
CA THR A 6 3.95 2.40 11.12
C THR A 6 3.31 2.62 9.74
N SER A 7 2.49 1.69 9.26
CA SER A 7 1.92 1.77 7.90
C SER A 7 0.84 2.84 7.76
N TRP A 8 -0.04 3.00 8.75
CA TRP A 8 -1.12 4.01 8.67
C TRP A 8 -0.59 5.43 8.75
N LYS A 9 0.37 5.67 9.66
CA LYS A 9 1.04 6.97 9.79
C LYS A 9 1.71 7.37 8.48
N LYS A 10 2.40 6.43 7.82
CA LYS A 10 3.02 6.65 6.51
C LYS A 10 2.01 7.05 5.44
N TRP A 11 0.83 6.41 5.39
CA TRP A 11 -0.22 6.81 4.44
C TRP A 11 -0.80 8.19 4.74
N LYS A 12 -0.90 8.57 6.01
CA LYS A 12 -1.30 9.90 6.42
C LYS A 12 -0.26 10.96 6.04
N GLU A 13 1.02 10.70 6.29
CA GLU A 13 2.14 11.54 5.88
C GLU A 13 2.13 11.75 4.35
N ILE A 14 1.86 10.70 3.56
CA ILE A 14 1.72 10.81 2.10
C ILE A 14 0.54 11.69 1.68
N CYS A 15 -0.61 11.60 2.36
CA CYS A 15 -1.75 12.49 2.08
C CYS A 15 -1.40 13.97 2.35
N GLU A 16 -0.59 14.23 3.37
CA GLU A 16 -0.20 15.59 3.80
C GLU A 16 0.95 16.16 2.95
N GLU A 17 1.92 15.33 2.54
CA GLU A 17 3.08 15.72 1.73
C GLU A 17 2.71 15.99 0.27
N TYR A 18 1.81 15.17 -0.30
CA TYR A 18 1.45 15.26 -1.72
C TYR A 18 0.08 15.90 -1.92
N THR A 19 0.07 17.18 -2.31
CA THR A 19 -1.16 17.96 -2.55
C THR A 19 -2.10 17.32 -3.58
N VAL A 20 -1.58 16.58 -4.56
CA VAL A 20 -2.39 15.81 -5.53
C VAL A 20 -3.24 14.71 -4.87
N LEU A 21 -2.88 14.30 -3.66
CA LEU A 21 -3.58 13.31 -2.85
C LEU A 21 -4.44 13.92 -1.75
N CYS A 22 -4.62 15.25 -1.71
CA CYS A 22 -5.39 15.94 -0.65
C CYS A 22 -6.84 15.45 -0.52
N ASN A 23 -7.43 14.98 -1.63
CA ASN A 23 -8.79 14.43 -1.69
C ASN A 23 -8.84 12.90 -1.45
N ARG A 24 -7.71 12.29 -1.07
CA ARG A 24 -7.62 10.86 -0.80
C ARG A 24 -7.41 10.61 0.68
N THR A 25 -8.18 9.69 1.23
CA THR A 25 -7.96 9.23 2.60
C THR A 25 -6.80 8.25 2.65
N PRO A 26 -6.10 8.12 3.80
CA PRO A 26 -5.05 7.12 3.97
C PRO A 26 -5.50 5.69 3.62
N GLY A 27 -6.77 5.36 3.91
CA GLY A 27 -7.39 4.10 3.50
C GLY A 27 -7.49 3.92 1.99
N GLN A 28 -7.94 4.95 1.27
CA GLN A 28 -8.02 4.92 -0.20
C GLN A 28 -6.64 4.73 -0.85
N LEU A 29 -5.59 5.36 -0.29
CA LEU A 29 -4.23 5.17 -0.77
C LEU A 29 -3.71 3.75 -0.54
N LYS A 30 -3.95 3.21 0.67
CA LYS A 30 -3.63 1.82 0.99
C LYS A 30 -4.31 0.84 0.02
N ASP A 31 -5.59 1.06 -0.27
CA ASP A 31 -6.38 0.21 -1.16
C ASP A 31 -5.90 0.30 -2.60
N LYS A 32 -5.57 1.51 -3.06
CA LYS A 32 -4.98 1.71 -4.38
C LYS A 32 -3.62 1.03 -4.51
N ALA A 33 -2.78 1.10 -3.48
CA ALA A 33 -1.49 0.42 -3.45
C ALA A 33 -1.63 -1.11 -3.47
N ARG A 34 -2.62 -1.66 -2.76
CA ARG A 34 -2.96 -3.10 -2.85
C ARG A 34 -3.38 -3.49 -4.27
N ASN A 35 -4.27 -2.71 -4.89
CA ASN A 35 -4.73 -2.98 -6.25
C ASN A 35 -3.58 -2.90 -7.28
N GLU A 36 -2.66 -1.95 -7.11
CA GLU A 36 -1.49 -1.83 -7.98
C GLU A 36 -0.53 -3.02 -7.82
N LYS A 37 -0.31 -3.51 -6.59
CA LYS A 37 0.44 -4.75 -6.35
C LYS A 37 -0.21 -5.94 -7.05
N PHE A 38 -1.53 -6.11 -6.94
CA PHE A 38 -2.25 -7.17 -7.66
C PHE A 38 -2.13 -7.05 -9.18
N ARG A 39 -2.26 -5.84 -9.74
CA ARG A 39 -2.12 -5.59 -11.18
C ARG A 39 -0.71 -5.93 -11.67
N ARG A 40 0.32 -5.55 -10.91
CA ARG A 40 1.72 -5.86 -11.24
C ARG A 40 2.00 -7.36 -11.24
N ASN A 41 1.54 -8.05 -10.20
CA ASN A 41 1.63 -9.52 -10.12
C ASN A 41 0.93 -10.19 -11.31
N ARG A 42 -0.28 -9.75 -11.65
CA ARG A 42 -1.04 -10.27 -12.80
C ARG A 42 -0.30 -10.08 -14.12
N ASN A 43 0.42 -8.97 -14.28
CA ASN A 43 1.09 -8.62 -15.52
C ASN A 43 2.58 -9.02 -15.55
N GLY A 44 3.08 -9.74 -14.52
CA GLY A 44 4.49 -10.10 -14.40
C GLY A 44 5.44 -8.90 -14.23
N ILE A 45 4.92 -7.75 -13.77
CA ILE A 45 5.70 -6.53 -13.53
C ILE A 45 6.26 -6.60 -12.10
N GLY A 46 7.52 -6.22 -11.92
CA GLY A 46 8.13 -6.14 -10.59
C GLY A 46 7.33 -5.24 -9.62
N ILE A 47 7.05 -5.74 -8.42
CA ILE A 47 6.24 -5.05 -7.39
C ILE A 47 6.95 -3.77 -6.92
N GLY A 48 8.26 -3.82 -6.69
CA GLY A 48 9.06 -2.68 -6.24
C GLY A 48 8.57 -2.09 -4.92
N VAL A 49 8.44 -0.76 -4.87
CA VAL A 49 8.06 0.00 -3.65
C VAL A 49 6.69 -0.37 -3.06
N PHE A 50 5.82 -1.01 -3.84
CA PHE A 50 4.49 -1.44 -3.39
C PHE A 50 4.53 -2.64 -2.44
N ASP A 51 5.65 -3.35 -2.37
CA ASP A 51 5.79 -4.50 -1.47
C ASP A 51 5.88 -4.03 -0.01
N LEU A 52 6.71 -3.01 0.23
CA LEU A 52 6.84 -2.35 1.53
C LEU A 52 5.55 -1.64 1.96
N ALA A 53 4.80 -1.10 1.00
CA ALA A 53 3.61 -0.28 1.26
C ALA A 53 2.39 -1.09 1.71
N THR A 54 2.30 -2.35 1.31
CA THR A 54 1.10 -3.19 1.53
C THR A 54 1.28 -4.24 2.63
N GLY A 55 2.50 -4.37 3.16
CA GLY A 55 2.87 -5.47 4.04
C GLY A 55 3.01 -6.78 3.25
N THR A 56 3.88 -7.66 3.72
CA THR A 56 3.98 -9.02 3.20
C THR A 56 2.75 -9.80 3.66
N ARG A 57 1.67 -9.82 2.87
CA ARG A 57 0.80 -10.99 2.87
C ARG A 57 1.53 -12.05 2.06
N ASP A 58 2.08 -13.01 2.76
CA ASP A 58 2.55 -14.25 2.16
C ASP A 58 1.37 -14.85 1.35
N PRO A 59 1.53 -15.08 0.04
CA PRO A 59 0.49 -15.69 -0.79
C PRO A 59 0.04 -17.07 -0.28
N SER A 60 0.83 -17.73 0.57
CA SER A 60 0.47 -19.01 1.20
C SER A 60 -0.56 -18.88 2.34
N GLN A 61 -0.84 -17.67 2.82
CA GLN A 61 -1.84 -17.41 3.86
C GLN A 61 -3.19 -17.01 3.26
N GLY A 62 -3.75 -17.91 2.44
CA GLY A 62 -5.12 -17.84 1.97
C GLY A 62 -5.99 -18.92 2.61
N GLN A 63 -6.94 -18.52 3.46
CA GLN A 63 -8.32 -19.02 3.56
C GLN A 63 -9.20 -17.88 4.06
#